data_AF-A0A7C4FF78-F1
#
_entry.id   AF-A0A7C4FF78-F1
#
_cell.length_a   1.000
_cell.length_b   1.000
_cell.length_c   1.000
_cell.angle_alpha   90.00
_cell.angle_beta   90.00
_cell.angle_gamma   90.00
#
_symmetry.space_group_name_H-M   'P 1'
#
loop_
_entity.id
_entity.type
_entity.pdbx_description
1 polymer ?
#
loop_
_entity_poly.entity_id
_entity_poly.type
_entity_poly.pdbx_seq_one_letter_code
_entity_poly.pdbx_strand_id
1 'polypeptide(L)' 'MGEYLKRLEEARELRRRSADWAYIESKPEPLKTALKLLVETGDLWYSAKLSGVPLDELNEERKKARIPLVVV' A
#
# COMPACT_ATOMS: atom_id res chain seq x y z
N MET A 1 -10.17 -21.33 -9.20
CA MET A 1 -9.96 -20.66 -7.90
C MET A 1 -8.47 -20.44 -7.58
N GLY A 2 -7.60 -21.44 -7.76
CA GLY A 2 -6.17 -21.33 -7.40
C GLY A 2 -5.37 -20.23 -8.13
N GLU A 3 -5.62 -20.01 -9.42
CA GLU A 3 -4.86 -19.02 -10.20
C GLU A 3 -5.12 -17.57 -9.78
N TYR A 4 -6.38 -17.23 -9.46
CA TYR A 4 -6.73 -15.89 -8.97
C TYR A 4 -6.08 -15.60 -7.61
N LEU A 5 -6.11 -16.56 -6.68
CA LEU A 5 -5.45 -16.43 -5.38
C LEU A 5 -3.94 -16.26 -5.54
N LYS A 6 -3.32 -17.02 -6.46
CA LYS A 6 -1.90 -16.88 -6.77
C LYS A 6 -1.56 -15.49 -7.29
N ARG A 7 -2.36 -14.94 -8.20
CA ARG A 7 -2.16 -13.57 -8.73
C ARG A 7 -2.31 -12.49 -7.67
N LEU A 8 -3.25 -12.65 -6.72
CA LEU A 8 -3.38 -11.74 -5.59
C LEU A 8 -2.16 -11.79 -4.66
N GLU A 9 -1.62 -12.99 -4.42
CA GLU A 9 -0.43 -13.18 -3.60
C GLU A 9 0.81 -12.56 -4.27
N GLU A 10 1.01 -12.82 -5.56
CA GLU A 10 2.08 -12.20 -6.36
C GLU A 10 2.00 -10.67 -6.35
N ALA A 11 0.79 -10.10 -6.44
CA ALA A 11 0.59 -8.66 -6.36
C ALA A 11 0.91 -8.07 -4.97
N ARG A 12 0.64 -8.82 -3.89
CA ARG A 12 1.02 -8.44 -2.52
C ARG A 12 2.53 -8.52 -2.32
N GLU A 13 3.16 -9.60 -2.77
CA GLU A 13 4.61 -9.75 -2.73
C GLU A 13 5.32 -8.66 -3.53
N LEU A 14 4.81 -8.32 -4.71
CA LEU A 14 5.32 -7.23 -5.53
C LEU A 14 5.30 -5.90 -4.76
N ARG A 15 4.21 -5.58 -4.06
CA ARG A 15 4.14 -4.35 -3.24
C ARG A 15 5.13 -4.41 -2.08
N ARG A 16 5.19 -5.51 -1.34
CA ARG A 16 6.11 -5.68 -0.20
C ARG A 16 7.57 -5.53 -0.58
N ARG A 17 8.00 -6.12 -1.70
CA ARG A 17 9.39 -6.05 -2.15
C ARG A 17 9.76 -4.71 -2.80
N SER A 18 8.78 -3.99 -3.36
CA SER A 18 9.01 -2.70 -4.02
C SER A 18 8.98 -1.53 -3.04
N ALA A 19 8.22 -1.67 -1.95
CA ALA A 19 8.03 -0.62 -0.96
C ALA A 19 9.36 -0.20 -0.31
N ASP A 20 9.55 1.11 -0.20
CA ASP A 20 10.62 1.71 0.59
C ASP A 20 10.22 1.70 2.08
N TRP A 21 10.54 0.60 2.76
CA TRP A 21 10.20 0.42 4.17
C TRP A 21 10.87 1.47 5.08
N ALA A 22 12.07 1.93 4.74
CA ALA A 22 12.74 2.97 5.53
C ALA A 22 11.95 4.28 5.47
N TYR A 23 11.44 4.64 4.28
CA TYR A 23 10.55 5.79 4.11
C TYR A 23 9.22 5.62 4.86
N ILE A 24 8.60 4.44 4.78
CA ILE A 24 7.32 4.16 5.47
C ILE A 24 7.50 4.29 6.99
N GLU A 25 8.53 3.65 7.55
CA GLU A 25 8.79 3.65 8.99
C GLU A 25 9.18 5.04 9.51
N SER A 26 9.70 5.93 8.66
CA SER A 26 10.05 7.29 9.05
C SER A 26 8.84 8.23 9.16
N LYS A 27 7.63 7.83 8.72
CA LYS A 27 6.44 8.69 8.76
C LYS A 27 5.78 8.73 10.13
N PRO A 28 5.11 9.84 10.48
CA PRO A 28 4.22 9.87 11.63
C PRO A 28 2.96 9.03 11.39
N GLU A 29 2.28 8.67 12.46
CA GLU A 29 0.90 8.16 12.37
C GLU A 29 -0.07 9.32 12.05
N PRO A 30 -1.17 9.08 11.32
CA PRO A 30 -1.65 7.79 10.81
C PRO A 30 -1.08 7.37 9.43
N LEU A 31 -0.23 8.19 8.82
CA LEU A 31 0.29 7.97 7.47
C LEU A 31 1.11 6.68 7.36
N LYS A 32 1.94 6.38 8.36
CA LYS A 32 2.69 5.12 8.44
C LYS A 32 1.75 3.90 8.36
N THR A 33 0.71 3.88 9.20
CA THR A 33 -0.29 2.81 9.19
C THR A 33 -1.02 2.72 7.84
N ALA A 34 -1.38 3.85 7.24
CA ALA A 34 -2.04 3.89 5.94
C ALA A 34 -1.18 3.26 4.82
N LEU A 35 0.12 3.56 4.79
CA LEU A 35 1.06 3.00 3.82
C LEU A 35 1.26 1.49 4.04
N LYS A 36 1.38 1.03 5.28
CA LYS A 36 1.45 -0.41 5.61
C LYS A 36 0.18 -1.14 5.16
N LEU A 37 -0.99 -0.59 5.45
CA LEU A 37 -2.28 -1.12 4.99
C LEU A 37 -2.33 -1.21 3.46
N LEU A 38 -1.81 -0.21 2.75
CA LEU A 38 -1.75 -0.23 1.29
C LEU A 38 -0.81 -1.32 0.75
N VAL A 39 0.32 -1.58 1.41
CA VAL A 39 1.23 -2.69 1.06
C VAL A 39 0.56 -4.06 1.22
N GLU A 40 -0.36 -4.18 2.18
CA GLU A 40 -1.07 -5.44 2.44
C GLU A 40 -2.30 -5.61 1.53
N THR A 41 -3.16 -4.60 1.46
CA THR A 41 -4.46 -4.67 0.79
C THR A 41 -4.40 -4.34 -0.70
N GLY A 42 -3.66 -3.30 -1.07
CA GLY A 42 -3.50 -2.82 -2.45
C GLY A 42 -4.62 -1.87 -2.85
N ASP A 43 -5.58 -1.68 -1.94
CA ASP A 43 -6.71 -0.80 -2.10
C ASP A 43 -6.38 0.54 -1.44
N LEU A 44 -6.12 1.53 -2.30
CA LEU A 44 -5.81 2.90 -1.90
C LEU A 44 -6.99 3.56 -1.17
N TRP A 45 -8.21 3.34 -1.65
CA TRP A 45 -9.40 3.95 -1.05
C TRP A 45 -9.69 3.37 0.32
N TYR A 46 -9.63 2.05 0.45
CA TYR A 46 -9.80 1.36 1.72
C TYR A 46 -8.74 1.79 2.73
N SER A 47 -7.47 1.84 2.32
CA SER A 47 -6.36 2.21 3.20
C SER A 47 -6.48 3.66 3.69
N ALA A 48 -6.85 4.59 2.81
CA ALA A 48 -7.11 5.99 3.18
C ALA A 48 -8.30 6.10 4.14
N LYS A 49 -9.42 5.44 3.81
CA LYS A 49 -10.65 5.52 4.59
C LYS A 49 -10.48 4.95 6.00
N LEU A 50 -9.78 3.82 6.13
CA LEU A 50 -9.56 3.16 7.42
C LEU A 50 -8.58 3.92 8.32
N SER A 51 -7.56 4.55 7.73
CA SER A 51 -6.54 5.30 8.48
C SER A 51 -6.92 6.77 8.75
N GLY A 52 -7.96 7.28 8.08
CA GLY A 52 -8.34 8.69 8.16
C GLY A 52 -7.41 9.64 7.41
N VAL A 53 -6.47 9.11 6.61
CA VAL A 53 -5.59 9.90 5.75
C VAL A 53 -6.34 10.31 4.47
N PRO A 54 -6.26 11.57 4.02
CA PRO A 54 -6.80 11.98 2.73
C PRO A 54 -6.29 11.11 1.58
N LEU A 55 -7.20 10.77 0.64
CA LEU A 55 -6.90 9.84 -0.45
C LEU A 55 -5.77 10.34 -1.36
N ASP A 56 -5.80 11.63 -1.67
CA ASP A 56 -4.82 12.35 -2.45
C ASP A 56 -3.46 12.39 -1.75
N GLU A 57 -3.43 12.67 -0.44
CA GLU A 57 -2.21 12.63 0.36
C GLU A 57 -1.59 11.23 0.36
N LEU A 58 -2.39 10.19 0.62
CA LEU A 58 -1.90 8.81 0.58
C LEU A 58 -1.40 8.42 -0.82
N ASN A 59 -2.05 8.90 -1.88
CA ASN A 59 -1.63 8.63 -3.25
C ASN A 59 -0.26 9.27 -3.58
N GLU A 60 0.02 10.46 -3.06
CA GLU A 60 1.33 11.09 -3.23
C GLU A 60 2.40 10.40 -2.38
N GLU A 61 2.08 10.08 -1.14
CA GLU A 61 3.01 9.42 -0.22
C GLU A 61 3.35 8.00 -0.67
N ARG A 62 2.41 7.23 -1.25
CA ARG A 62 2.71 5.90 -1.79
C ARG A 62 3.73 5.94 -2.93
N LYS A 63 3.73 7.03 -3.73
CA LYS A 63 4.67 7.18 -4.86
C LYS A 63 6.08 7.39 -4.31
N LYS A 64 6.20 8.24 -3.28
CA LYS A 64 7.47 8.46 -2.56
C LYS A 64 7.94 7.17 -1.86
N ALA A 65 7.01 6.42 -1.28
CA ALA A 65 7.25 5.11 -0.68
C ALA A 65 7.44 3.96 -1.70
N ARG A 66 7.41 4.25 -3.02
CA ARG A 66 7.59 3.26 -4.10
C ARG A 66 6.61 2.08 -4.06
N ILE A 67 5.40 2.29 -3.54
CA ILE A 67 4.36 1.26 -3.51
C ILE A 67 3.57 1.28 -4.85
N PRO A 68 3.68 0.24 -5.68
CA PRO A 68 2.92 0.15 -6.93
C PRO A 68 1.44 -0.13 -6.65
N LEU A 69 0.55 0.43 -7.48
CA LEU A 69 -0.84 -0.03 -7.57
C LEU A 69 -0.90 -1.10 -8.66
N VAL A 70 -1.30 -2.30 -8.27
CA VAL A 70 -1.37 -3.47 -9.15
C VAL A 70 -2.83 -3.74 -9.45
N VAL A 71 -3.18 -3.83 -10.73
CA VAL A 71 -4.51 -4.28 -11.17
C VAL A 71 -4.44 -5.79 -11.39
N VAL A 72 -5.20 -6.55 -10.62
CA VAL A 72 -5.23 -8.03 -10.65
C VAL A 72 -6.56 -8.52 -11.21
#